data_AF-A0A5N7RQG5-F1
#
_entry.id   AF-A0A5N7RQG5-F1
#
_cell.length_a   1.000
_cell.length_b   1.000
_cell.length_c   1.000
_cell.angle_alpha   90.00
_cell.angle_beta   90.00
_cell.angle_gamma   90.00
#
_symmetry.space_group_name_H-M   'P 1'
#
loop_
_entity.id
_entity.type
_entity.pdbx_description
1 polymer ?
#
loop_
_entity_poly.entity_id
_entity_poly.type
_entity_poly.pdbx_seq_one_letter_code
_entity_poly.pdbx_strand_id
1 'polypeptide(L)'
;MRILNLFQPHRPFAKDNKEEYKEWSENAHAVPIFLQWWWIEAATNGNWNAVFSHNKDGSVKAVWPYTVEKKFGIYISRMPKQTQFLGPWISPASSNRPAKKIAHEKEALENLIEQIPRFSFFKQKFRFSLKNWMPFYWSGYAQTTLYTYRLDLSPTIENLHKELESNIRTDIKKAQSKVSIKEIDDIDSFYEINKKSFLRQNKEIPYSLDFVRRLDKELSQRKMRRITLAVDTATQQVHAAVYIVWDAETAYYLWGGADPSLRSSGATSLLLWDAIEYCQKFAKFFDFEGSMIKPVEKFVRAFGAEQVPYFEIQKRNFLFRLADLARGKIK
;
A
#
# COMPACT_ATOMS: atom_id res chain seq x y z
N MET A 1 -3.74 -8.25 45.95
CA MET A 1 -2.38 -8.06 45.40
C MET A 1 -2.33 -8.50 43.93
N ARG A 2 -2.91 -7.71 42.99
CA ARG A 2 -2.88 -8.02 41.53
C ARG A 2 -3.25 -6.82 40.63
N ILE A 3 -2.90 -5.60 41.04
CA ILE A 3 -3.16 -4.37 40.24
C ILE A 3 -1.85 -3.74 39.69
N LEU A 4 -0.67 -4.28 40.04
CA LEU A 4 0.62 -3.65 39.73
C LEU A 4 1.33 -4.11 38.44
N ASN A 5 0.64 -4.81 37.52
CA ASN A 5 1.21 -5.15 36.20
C ASN A 5 0.72 -4.27 35.03
N LEU A 6 -0.05 -3.21 35.31
CA LEU A 6 -0.50 -2.26 34.27
C LEU A 6 0.56 -1.22 33.88
N PHE A 7 1.68 -1.15 34.59
CA PHE A 7 2.69 -0.10 34.45
C PHE A 7 4.13 -0.61 34.28
N GLN A 8 4.34 -1.85 33.83
CA GLN A 8 5.67 -2.18 33.33
C GLN A 8 5.83 -1.58 31.92
N PRO A 9 6.80 -0.67 31.69
CA PRO A 9 7.18 -0.29 30.34
C PRO A 9 7.83 -1.51 29.68
N HIS A 10 7.01 -2.37 29.10
CA HIS A 10 7.49 -3.44 28.24
C HIS A 10 8.29 -2.78 27.12
N ARG A 11 9.61 -2.92 27.13
CA ARG A 11 10.40 -2.69 25.92
C ARG A 11 9.91 -3.73 24.90
N PRO A 12 9.29 -3.32 23.78
CA PRO A 12 8.67 -4.29 22.87
C PRO A 12 9.71 -5.07 22.05
N PHE A 13 10.99 -4.69 22.09
CA PHE A 13 12.02 -5.21 21.19
C PHE A 13 13.01 -6.08 21.95
N ALA A 14 12.72 -7.39 22.03
CA ALA A 14 13.68 -8.35 22.57
C ALA A 14 14.84 -8.62 21.58
N LYS A 15 14.60 -8.45 20.27
CA LYS A 15 15.57 -8.64 19.20
C LYS A 15 15.30 -7.64 18.06
N ASP A 16 16.36 -7.05 17.52
CA ASP A 16 16.30 -6.31 16.25
C ASP A 16 16.51 -7.30 15.11
N ASN A 17 15.49 -7.49 14.25
CA ASN A 17 15.51 -8.44 13.14
C ASN A 17 15.58 -7.74 11.78
N LYS A 18 15.94 -6.44 11.73
CA LYS A 18 16.03 -5.71 10.47
C LYS A 18 17.02 -6.35 9.49
N GLU A 19 18.18 -6.81 9.96
CA GLU A 19 19.21 -7.26 9.03
C GLU A 19 18.86 -8.62 8.44
N GLU A 20 18.29 -9.51 9.26
CA GLU A 20 17.66 -10.76 8.79
C GLU A 20 16.54 -10.48 7.77
N TYR A 21 15.75 -9.41 7.96
CA TYR A 21 14.72 -8.99 7.01
C TYR A 21 15.28 -8.43 5.71
N LYS A 22 16.33 -7.63 5.76
CA LYS A 22 17.01 -7.12 4.55
C LYS A 22 17.57 -8.28 3.74
N GLU A 23 18.28 -9.20 4.38
CA GLU A 23 18.81 -10.41 3.75
C GLU A 23 17.69 -11.27 3.13
N TRP A 24 16.61 -11.52 3.88
CA TRP A 24 15.46 -12.23 3.35
C TRP A 24 14.82 -11.51 2.15
N SER A 25 14.60 -10.20 2.25
CA SER A 25 13.93 -9.40 1.23
C SER A 25 14.74 -9.30 -0.07
N GLU A 26 16.07 -9.32 -0.01
CA GLU A 26 16.95 -9.30 -1.20
C GLU A 26 17.00 -10.67 -1.90
N ASN A 27 16.90 -11.77 -1.15
CA ASN A 27 17.06 -13.13 -1.68
C ASN A 27 15.73 -13.81 -2.02
N ALA A 28 14.62 -13.38 -1.42
CA ALA A 28 13.32 -13.99 -1.64
C ALA A 28 12.77 -13.64 -3.03
N HIS A 29 12.32 -14.66 -3.76
CA HIS A 29 11.74 -14.45 -5.07
C HIS A 29 10.37 -13.77 -4.98
N ALA A 30 10.14 -12.76 -5.83
CA ALA A 30 8.86 -12.08 -6.00
C ALA A 30 8.25 -11.48 -4.71
N VAL A 31 9.08 -10.86 -3.85
CA VAL A 31 8.59 -10.08 -2.71
C VAL A 31 7.80 -8.86 -3.22
N PRO A 32 6.54 -8.67 -2.79
CA PRO A 32 5.74 -7.49 -3.13
C PRO A 32 6.43 -6.17 -2.83
N ILE A 33 6.19 -5.13 -3.66
CA ILE A 33 6.88 -3.83 -3.52
C ILE A 33 6.78 -3.25 -2.11
N PHE A 34 5.61 -3.34 -1.49
CA PHE A 34 5.33 -2.79 -0.16
C PHE A 34 5.98 -3.57 1.00
N LEU A 35 6.45 -4.79 0.73
CA LEU A 35 7.18 -5.64 1.67
C LEU A 35 8.69 -5.63 1.41
N GLN A 36 9.16 -4.83 0.46
CA GLN A 36 10.58 -4.65 0.26
C GLN A 36 11.20 -3.89 1.44
N TRP A 37 12.34 -4.34 1.94
CA TRP A 37 12.99 -3.71 3.10
C TRP A 37 13.25 -2.21 2.88
N TRP A 38 13.68 -1.83 1.67
CA TRP A 38 13.99 -0.45 1.30
C TRP A 38 12.73 0.42 1.26
N TRP A 39 11.58 -0.16 0.88
CA TRP A 39 10.29 0.53 0.92
C TRP A 39 9.91 0.82 2.37
N ILE A 40 9.96 -0.19 3.23
CA ILE A 40 9.58 -0.07 4.64
C ILE A 40 10.52 0.90 5.36
N GLU A 41 11.82 0.82 5.12
CA GLU A 41 12.84 1.72 5.66
C GLU A 41 12.54 3.18 5.28
N ALA A 42 12.35 3.47 3.99
CA ALA A 42 12.06 4.82 3.50
C ALA A 42 10.71 5.35 4.02
N ALA A 43 9.68 4.49 4.03
CA ALA A 43 8.33 4.86 4.43
C ALA A 43 8.17 5.11 5.95
N THR A 44 9.06 4.54 6.76
CA THR A 44 9.02 4.63 8.23
C THR A 44 10.15 5.47 8.81
N ASN A 45 11.12 5.89 7.99
CA ASN A 45 12.35 6.52 8.43
C ASN A 45 13.08 5.64 9.48
N GLY A 46 13.19 4.35 9.18
CA GLY A 46 13.82 3.35 10.05
C GLY A 46 13.01 2.91 11.28
N ASN A 47 11.79 3.40 11.47
CA ASN A 47 10.95 3.05 12.63
C ASN A 47 10.11 1.79 12.40
N TRP A 48 10.79 0.68 12.18
CA TRP A 48 10.17 -0.63 11.95
C TRP A 48 11.04 -1.76 12.52
N ASN A 49 10.49 -2.97 12.58
CA ASN A 49 11.18 -4.23 12.85
C ASN A 49 10.32 -5.37 12.27
N ALA A 50 10.75 -6.62 12.39
CA ALA A 50 10.01 -7.79 11.91
C ALA A 50 10.05 -8.95 12.90
N VAL A 51 9.11 -9.87 12.75
CA VAL A 51 9.12 -11.20 13.39
C VAL A 51 9.12 -12.29 12.32
N PHE A 52 9.71 -13.44 12.65
CA PHE A 52 9.92 -14.54 11.72
C PHE A 52 9.34 -15.84 12.25
N SER A 53 8.87 -16.67 11.34
CA SER A 53 8.61 -18.09 11.57
C SER A 53 9.52 -18.85 10.63
N HIS A 54 10.30 -19.79 11.14
CA HIS A 54 11.24 -20.59 10.35
C HIS A 54 10.76 -22.04 10.26
N ASN A 55 11.11 -22.70 9.17
CA ASN A 55 11.01 -24.15 9.06
C ASN A 55 12.13 -24.81 9.88
N LYS A 56 12.04 -26.14 10.06
CA LYS A 56 13.07 -26.92 10.79
C LYS A 56 14.45 -26.86 10.14
N ASP A 57 14.51 -26.61 8.84
CA ASP A 57 15.75 -26.45 8.06
C ASP A 57 16.33 -25.03 8.13
N GLY A 58 15.70 -24.12 8.88
CA GLY A 58 16.12 -22.72 9.02
C GLY A 58 15.60 -21.79 7.92
N SER A 59 14.91 -22.30 6.89
CA SER A 59 14.32 -21.43 5.85
C SER A 59 13.15 -20.61 6.40
N VAL A 60 12.96 -19.40 5.86
CA VAL A 60 11.86 -18.51 6.27
C VAL A 60 10.51 -19.09 5.84
N LYS A 61 9.70 -19.49 6.82
CA LYS A 61 8.32 -19.96 6.63
C LYS A 61 7.35 -18.79 6.52
N ALA A 62 7.53 -17.78 7.35
CA ALA A 62 6.77 -16.55 7.28
C ALA A 62 7.52 -15.39 7.93
N VAL A 63 7.18 -14.18 7.53
CA VAL A 63 7.74 -12.94 8.09
C VAL A 63 6.66 -11.89 8.20
N TRP A 64 6.73 -11.07 9.25
CA TRP A 64 5.78 -10.01 9.48
C TRP A 64 6.46 -8.71 9.91
N PRO A 65 6.61 -7.73 8.99
CA PRO A 65 7.12 -6.42 9.35
C PRO A 65 6.07 -5.61 10.11
N TYR A 66 6.52 -4.78 11.04
CA TYR A 66 5.68 -3.88 11.80
C TYR A 66 6.39 -2.57 12.11
N THR A 67 5.61 -1.49 12.16
CA THR A 67 6.12 -0.17 12.52
C THR A 67 6.13 0.03 14.03
N VAL A 68 6.99 0.94 14.47
CA VAL A 68 7.13 1.29 15.88
C VAL A 68 7.03 2.79 16.04
N GLU A 69 5.94 3.26 16.63
CA GLU A 69 5.82 4.66 17.07
C GLU A 69 5.67 4.71 18.58
N LYS A 70 6.44 5.58 19.24
CA LYS A 70 6.27 5.92 20.66
C LYS A 70 5.66 7.30 20.80
N LYS A 71 4.49 7.39 21.43
CA LYS A 71 3.80 8.65 21.72
C LYS A 71 3.37 8.67 23.17
N PHE A 72 3.73 9.70 23.94
CA PHE A 72 3.34 9.84 25.35
C PHE A 72 3.55 8.56 26.20
N GLY A 73 4.66 7.85 25.98
CA GLY A 73 4.99 6.61 26.69
C GLY A 73 4.26 5.35 26.20
N ILE A 74 3.31 5.44 25.27
CA ILE A 74 2.65 4.29 24.64
C ILE A 74 3.29 3.93 23.30
N TYR A 75 3.38 2.62 23.04
CA TYR A 75 3.81 2.08 21.75
C TYR A 75 2.60 1.75 20.88
N ILE A 76 2.64 2.18 19.62
CA ILE A 76 1.63 1.88 18.60
C ILE A 76 2.30 1.36 17.33
N SER A 77 1.60 0.50 16.60
CA SER A 77 1.96 0.04 15.26
C SER A 77 0.83 0.35 14.29
N ARG A 78 1.18 1.02 13.19
CA ARG A 78 0.25 1.48 12.15
C ARG A 78 0.83 1.21 10.77
N MET A 79 0.00 1.35 9.74
CA MET A 79 0.48 1.35 8.36
C MET A 79 1.51 2.47 8.15
N PRO A 80 2.68 2.20 7.54
CA PRO A 80 3.53 3.25 7.00
C PRO A 80 2.75 4.08 5.99
N LYS A 81 3.14 5.35 5.82
CA LYS A 81 2.48 6.23 4.86
C LYS A 81 2.66 5.67 3.45
N GLN A 82 1.61 5.75 2.64
CA GLN A 82 1.62 5.35 1.22
C GLN A 82 1.98 3.87 0.99
N THR A 83 1.82 3.03 2.00
CA THR A 83 1.98 1.58 1.90
C THR A 83 0.60 0.93 1.92
N GLN A 84 0.23 0.22 0.84
CA GLN A 84 -1.09 -0.40 0.75
C GLN A 84 -1.23 -1.63 1.67
N PHE A 85 -0.20 -2.49 1.69
CA PHE A 85 -0.15 -3.73 2.47
C PHE A 85 1.16 -3.87 3.23
N LEU A 86 1.12 -4.32 4.48
CA LEU A 86 2.31 -4.64 5.29
C LEU A 86 2.24 -6.02 5.94
N GLY A 87 1.06 -6.66 5.91
CA GLY A 87 0.77 -7.90 6.64
C GLY A 87 1.75 -9.06 6.43
N PRO A 88 1.55 -10.16 7.17
CA PRO A 88 2.44 -11.31 7.07
C PRO A 88 2.61 -11.78 5.63
N TRP A 89 3.85 -12.09 5.28
CA TRP A 89 4.16 -12.92 4.12
C TRP A 89 4.39 -14.35 4.59
N ILE A 90 3.82 -15.31 3.87
CA ILE A 90 3.94 -16.74 4.16
C ILE A 90 4.48 -17.42 2.91
N SER A 91 5.50 -18.25 3.06
CA SER A 91 6.02 -19.03 1.95
C SER A 91 5.01 -20.08 1.48
N PRO A 92 4.99 -20.44 0.19
CA PRO A 92 4.09 -21.46 -0.33
C PRO A 92 4.23 -22.79 0.44
N ALA A 93 3.11 -23.41 0.79
CA ALA A 93 3.13 -24.73 1.40
C ALA A 93 3.66 -25.78 0.39
N SER A 94 4.47 -26.73 0.88
CA SER A 94 5.00 -27.82 0.06
C SER A 94 3.93 -28.77 -0.49
N SER A 95 2.74 -28.80 0.12
CA SER A 95 1.63 -29.65 -0.30
C SER A 95 0.49 -28.85 -0.90
N ASN A 96 -0.05 -29.35 -2.01
CA ASN A 96 -1.24 -28.79 -2.63
C ASN A 96 -2.57 -29.18 -1.96
N ARG A 97 -2.56 -30.09 -0.97
CA ARG A 97 -3.78 -30.55 -0.29
C ARG A 97 -4.36 -29.42 0.59
N PRO A 98 -5.66 -29.07 0.46
CA PRO A 98 -6.25 -27.94 1.18
C PRO A 98 -6.00 -27.94 2.70
N ALA A 99 -6.21 -29.08 3.37
CA ALA A 99 -5.98 -29.19 4.81
C ALA A 99 -4.53 -28.90 5.23
N LYS A 100 -3.56 -29.34 4.42
CA LYS A 100 -2.14 -29.08 4.69
C LYS A 100 -1.75 -27.62 4.45
N LYS A 101 -2.34 -26.96 3.43
CA LYS A 101 -2.15 -25.51 3.22
C LYS A 101 -2.65 -24.70 4.41
N ILE A 102 -3.86 -25.00 4.88
CA ILE A 102 -4.45 -24.30 6.04
C ILE A 102 -3.63 -24.55 7.30
N ALA A 103 -3.15 -25.77 7.54
CA ALA A 103 -2.29 -26.08 8.68
C ALA A 103 -0.96 -25.31 8.63
N HIS A 104 -0.32 -25.25 7.45
CA HIS A 104 0.92 -24.49 7.23
C HIS A 104 0.73 -23.00 7.52
N GLU A 105 -0.34 -22.40 6.97
CA GLU A 105 -0.67 -21.00 7.23
C GLU A 105 -0.98 -20.74 8.71
N LYS A 106 -1.80 -21.60 9.35
CA LYS A 106 -2.16 -21.47 10.77
C LYS A 106 -0.91 -21.47 11.65
N GLU A 107 -0.05 -22.46 11.49
CA GLU A 107 1.19 -22.58 12.26
C GLU A 107 2.12 -21.37 12.03
N ALA A 108 2.28 -20.95 10.77
CA ALA A 108 3.07 -19.78 10.43
C ALA A 108 2.55 -18.51 11.12
N LEU A 109 1.23 -18.27 11.06
CA LEU A 109 0.59 -17.10 11.65
C LEU A 109 0.62 -17.12 13.18
N GLU A 110 0.37 -18.27 13.82
CA GLU A 110 0.44 -18.42 15.28
C GLU A 110 1.84 -18.09 15.79
N ASN A 111 2.89 -18.65 15.18
CA ASN A 111 4.28 -18.34 15.53
C ASN A 111 4.61 -16.84 15.42
N LEU A 112 4.10 -16.16 14.37
CA LEU A 112 4.31 -14.72 14.21
C LEU A 112 3.54 -13.90 15.25
N ILE A 113 2.31 -14.30 15.58
CA ILE A 113 1.46 -13.62 16.57
C ILE A 113 2.04 -13.73 17.98
N GLU A 114 2.66 -14.86 18.33
CA GLU A 114 3.31 -15.04 19.64
C GLU A 114 4.51 -14.11 19.83
N GLN A 115 5.20 -13.78 18.74
CA GLN A 115 6.38 -12.93 18.76
C GLN A 115 6.07 -11.43 18.60
N ILE A 116 4.93 -11.07 17.98
CA ILE A 116 4.66 -9.66 17.72
C ILE A 116 4.52 -8.88 19.04
N PRO A 117 5.18 -7.72 19.18
CA PRO A 117 5.15 -7.02 20.44
C PRO A 117 3.75 -6.53 20.81
N ARG A 118 3.51 -6.41 22.12
CA ARG A 118 2.24 -5.87 22.61
C ARG A 118 2.19 -4.35 22.39
N PHE A 119 1.37 -3.93 21.44
CA PHE A 119 1.07 -2.52 21.20
C PHE A 119 -0.20 -2.07 21.95
N SER A 120 -0.23 -0.79 22.33
CA SER A 120 -1.48 -0.18 22.81
C SER A 120 -2.52 -0.08 21.70
N PHE A 121 -2.04 0.14 20.47
CA PHE A 121 -2.83 0.12 19.25
C PHE A 121 -2.02 -0.52 18.14
N PHE A 122 -2.57 -1.57 17.53
CA PHE A 122 -2.08 -2.21 16.33
C PHE A 122 -3.12 -2.05 15.23
N LYS A 123 -2.70 -1.67 14.03
CA LYS A 123 -3.55 -1.64 12.84
C LYS A 123 -2.70 -1.85 11.59
N GLN A 124 -2.98 -2.90 10.83
CA GLN A 124 -2.34 -3.14 9.54
C GLN A 124 -3.31 -3.72 8.51
N LYS A 125 -2.99 -3.49 7.24
CA LYS A 125 -3.68 -4.05 6.09
C LYS A 125 -2.87 -5.21 5.54
N PHE A 126 -3.51 -6.34 5.37
CA PHE A 126 -2.89 -7.55 4.84
C PHE A 126 -3.14 -7.64 3.35
N ARG A 127 -2.18 -8.21 2.62
CA ARG A 127 -2.34 -8.45 1.18
C ARG A 127 -3.54 -9.36 0.96
N PHE A 128 -4.30 -9.10 -0.10
CA PHE A 128 -5.50 -9.86 -0.46
C PHE A 128 -5.24 -11.38 -0.63
N SER A 129 -4.00 -11.80 -0.86
CA SER A 129 -3.62 -13.22 -0.94
C SER A 129 -3.75 -13.94 0.41
N LEU A 130 -3.66 -13.22 1.53
CA LEU A 130 -3.82 -13.80 2.87
C LEU A 130 -5.29 -13.80 3.28
N LYS A 131 -5.97 -14.92 3.06
CA LYS A 131 -7.41 -15.09 3.39
C LYS A 131 -7.65 -15.69 4.78
N ASN A 132 -6.64 -16.28 5.40
CA ASN A 132 -6.77 -16.89 6.71
C ASN A 132 -6.57 -15.87 7.84
N TRP A 133 -7.67 -15.32 8.36
CA TRP A 133 -7.63 -14.40 9.50
C TRP A 133 -7.92 -15.08 10.86
N MET A 134 -8.21 -16.38 10.87
CA MET A 134 -8.64 -17.11 12.08
C MET A 134 -7.62 -17.08 13.23
N PRO A 135 -6.29 -17.24 13.00
CA PRO A 135 -5.31 -17.10 14.07
C PRO A 135 -5.36 -15.74 14.78
N PHE A 136 -5.66 -14.68 14.03
CA PHE A 136 -5.84 -13.34 14.58
C PHE A 136 -7.11 -13.21 15.41
N TYR A 137 -8.22 -13.79 14.93
CA TYR A 137 -9.48 -13.83 15.66
C TYR A 137 -9.31 -14.48 17.04
N TRP A 138 -8.73 -15.69 17.08
CA TRP A 138 -8.48 -16.42 18.33
C TRP A 138 -7.54 -15.66 19.27
N SER A 139 -6.64 -14.87 18.71
CA SER A 139 -5.70 -14.02 19.45
C SER A 139 -6.28 -12.66 19.85
N GLY A 140 -7.60 -12.46 19.71
CA GLY A 140 -8.31 -11.26 20.16
C GLY A 140 -8.07 -10.01 19.29
N TYR A 141 -7.70 -10.19 18.02
CA TYR A 141 -7.74 -9.11 17.04
C TYR A 141 -9.15 -8.96 16.47
N ALA A 142 -9.47 -7.75 16.01
CA ALA A 142 -10.65 -7.48 15.21
C ALA A 142 -10.26 -7.30 13.74
N GLN A 143 -11.19 -7.60 12.85
CA GLN A 143 -11.02 -7.51 11.40
C GLN A 143 -12.11 -6.62 10.80
N THR A 144 -11.76 -5.92 9.72
CA THR A 144 -12.75 -5.39 8.76
C THR A 144 -12.26 -5.63 7.33
N THR A 145 -13.18 -5.66 6.38
CA THR A 145 -12.88 -5.88 4.97
C THR A 145 -12.80 -4.53 4.25
N LEU A 146 -11.71 -4.34 3.54
CA LEU A 146 -11.50 -3.23 2.63
C LEU A 146 -11.39 -3.77 1.20
N TYR A 147 -11.46 -2.88 0.22
CA TYR A 147 -11.42 -3.25 -1.19
C TYR A 147 -10.34 -2.48 -1.93
N THR A 148 -9.73 -3.17 -2.88
CA THR A 148 -8.84 -2.60 -3.90
C THR A 148 -9.40 -2.93 -5.28
N TYR A 149 -8.92 -2.25 -6.32
CA TYR A 149 -9.37 -2.48 -7.69
C TYR A 149 -8.19 -2.93 -8.55
N ARG A 150 -8.25 -4.15 -9.08
CA ARG A 150 -7.17 -4.78 -9.84
C ARG A 150 -7.62 -5.09 -11.26
N LEU A 151 -6.86 -4.62 -12.23
CA LEU A 151 -7.03 -4.94 -13.64
C LEU A 151 -6.04 -6.04 -14.01
N ASP A 152 -6.54 -7.15 -14.56
CA ASP A 152 -5.70 -8.16 -15.21
C ASP A 152 -5.19 -7.62 -16.55
N LEU A 153 -3.87 -7.63 -16.75
CA LEU A 153 -3.23 -7.12 -17.96
C LEU A 153 -2.99 -8.22 -19.01
N SER A 154 -3.46 -9.45 -18.78
CA SER A 154 -3.36 -10.57 -19.72
C SER A 154 -4.09 -10.38 -21.08
N PRO A 155 -5.25 -9.68 -21.16
CA PRO A 155 -5.92 -9.44 -22.45
C PRO A 155 -5.16 -8.46 -23.35
N THR A 156 -5.45 -8.42 -24.66
CA THR A 156 -4.84 -7.40 -25.54
C THR A 156 -5.28 -5.99 -25.15
N ILE A 157 -4.48 -4.98 -25.51
CA ILE A 157 -4.79 -3.59 -25.17
C ILE A 157 -6.14 -3.13 -25.75
N GLU A 158 -6.51 -3.61 -26.94
CA GLU A 158 -7.80 -3.31 -27.56
C GLU A 158 -8.96 -3.89 -26.76
N ASN A 159 -8.77 -5.08 -26.16
CA ASN A 159 -9.78 -5.69 -25.31
C ASN A 159 -9.89 -4.95 -23.97
N LEU A 160 -8.76 -4.59 -23.35
CA LEU A 160 -8.77 -3.73 -22.15
C LEU A 160 -9.48 -2.38 -22.41
N HIS A 161 -9.27 -1.77 -23.59
CA HIS A 161 -9.91 -0.51 -23.95
C HIS A 161 -11.44 -0.64 -24.11
N LYS A 162 -11.93 -1.79 -24.57
CA LYS A 162 -13.37 -2.09 -24.67
C LYS A 162 -14.04 -2.20 -23.30
N GLU A 163 -13.31 -2.68 -22.30
CA GLU A 163 -13.83 -2.83 -20.92
C GLU A 163 -13.92 -1.50 -20.15
N LEU A 164 -13.32 -0.41 -20.66
CA LEU A 164 -13.49 0.92 -20.06
C LEU A 164 -14.98 1.34 -20.06
N GLU A 165 -15.41 2.13 -19.08
CA GLU A 165 -16.71 2.79 -19.17
C GLU A 165 -16.67 3.91 -20.23
N SER A 166 -17.84 4.26 -20.77
CA SER A 166 -17.98 5.23 -21.87
C SER A 166 -17.44 6.62 -21.52
N ASN A 167 -17.56 7.05 -20.26
CA ASN A 167 -17.00 8.31 -19.77
C ASN A 167 -15.47 8.31 -19.82
N ILE A 168 -14.81 7.21 -19.45
CA ILE A 168 -13.35 7.11 -19.46
C ILE A 168 -12.82 7.16 -20.90
N ARG A 169 -13.42 6.40 -21.83
CA ARG A 169 -13.06 6.50 -23.27
C ARG A 169 -13.24 7.92 -23.82
N THR A 170 -14.33 8.59 -23.43
CA THR A 170 -14.61 9.97 -23.84
C THR A 170 -13.54 10.92 -23.31
N ASP A 171 -13.18 10.80 -22.04
CA ASP A 171 -12.16 11.61 -21.39
C ASP A 171 -10.78 11.41 -22.02
N ILE A 172 -10.39 10.16 -22.31
CA ILE A 172 -9.14 9.82 -23.00
C ILE A 172 -9.09 10.51 -24.36
N LYS A 173 -10.11 10.30 -25.21
CA LYS A 173 -10.16 10.90 -26.55
C LYS A 173 -10.11 12.43 -26.51
N LYS A 174 -10.85 13.03 -25.57
CA LYS A 174 -10.84 14.49 -25.35
C LYS A 174 -9.45 14.99 -25.00
N ALA A 175 -8.78 14.35 -24.05
CA ALA A 175 -7.45 14.73 -23.59
C ALA A 175 -6.40 14.58 -24.70
N GLN A 176 -6.44 13.50 -25.48
CA GLN A 176 -5.48 13.23 -26.58
C GLN A 176 -5.39 14.37 -27.60
N SER A 177 -6.49 15.12 -27.80
CA SER A 177 -6.51 16.28 -28.71
C SER A 177 -5.90 17.57 -28.15
N LYS A 178 -5.57 17.61 -26.84
CA LYS A 178 -5.20 18.85 -26.13
C LYS A 178 -3.87 18.76 -25.40
N VAL A 179 -3.51 17.59 -24.90
CA VAL A 179 -2.31 17.41 -24.08
C VAL A 179 -1.36 16.40 -24.70
N SER A 180 -0.06 16.62 -24.50
CA SER A 180 0.98 15.61 -24.71
C SER A 180 1.35 14.96 -23.38
N ILE A 181 1.76 13.69 -23.43
CA ILE A 181 2.28 12.97 -22.26
C ILE A 181 3.79 13.19 -22.20
N LYS A 182 4.27 13.70 -21.06
CA LYS A 182 5.69 13.92 -20.80
C LYS A 182 6.13 13.08 -19.61
N GLU A 183 7.11 12.21 -19.82
CA GLU A 183 7.79 11.52 -18.73
C GLU A 183 8.81 12.46 -18.07
N ILE A 184 8.88 12.42 -16.74
CA ILE A 184 9.80 13.24 -15.96
C ILE A 184 10.50 12.40 -14.88
N ASP A 185 11.66 12.87 -14.44
CA ASP A 185 12.35 12.34 -13.26
C ASP A 185 12.26 13.29 -12.06
N ASP A 186 11.76 14.52 -12.26
CA ASP A 186 11.68 15.54 -11.23
C ASP A 186 10.50 15.32 -10.29
N ILE A 187 10.79 14.71 -9.14
CA ILE A 187 9.81 14.45 -8.08
C ILE A 187 9.23 15.71 -7.44
N ASP A 188 9.97 16.82 -7.45
CA ASP A 188 9.51 18.07 -6.87
C ASP A 188 8.40 18.69 -7.72
N SER A 189 8.60 18.72 -9.05
CA SER A 189 7.57 19.13 -10.01
C SER A 189 6.30 18.27 -9.90
N PHE A 190 6.45 16.95 -9.71
CA PHE A 190 5.32 16.07 -9.46
C PHE A 190 4.57 16.46 -8.17
N TYR A 191 5.32 16.68 -7.08
CA TYR A 191 4.75 16.98 -5.77
C TYR A 191 3.90 18.24 -5.78
N GLU A 192 4.31 19.28 -6.50
CA GLU A 192 3.53 20.52 -6.61
C GLU A 192 2.16 20.29 -7.26
N ILE A 193 2.07 19.45 -8.31
CA ILE A 193 0.80 19.09 -8.95
C ILE A 193 -0.03 18.16 -8.05
N ASN A 194 0.60 17.20 -7.39
CA ASN A 194 -0.04 16.31 -6.44
C ASN A 194 -0.68 17.07 -5.26
N LYS A 195 0.03 18.07 -4.72
CA LYS A 195 -0.44 18.93 -3.63
C LYS A 195 -1.69 19.73 -4.00
N LYS A 196 -1.83 20.21 -5.24
CA LYS A 196 -3.01 20.94 -5.72
C LYS A 196 -4.32 20.15 -5.55
N SER A 197 -4.28 18.82 -5.69
CA SER A 197 -5.46 17.94 -5.51
C SER A 197 -6.03 17.96 -4.08
N PHE A 198 -5.18 18.22 -3.08
CA PHE A 198 -5.56 18.27 -1.66
C PHE A 198 -6.03 19.67 -1.27
N LEU A 199 -5.31 20.71 -1.69
CA LEU A 199 -5.63 22.11 -1.37
C LEU A 199 -7.06 22.49 -1.79
N ARG A 200 -7.53 21.98 -2.93
CA ARG A 200 -8.93 22.14 -3.38
C ARG A 200 -9.96 21.67 -2.36
N GLN A 201 -9.66 20.62 -1.60
CA GLN A 201 -10.56 20.06 -0.60
C GLN A 201 -10.43 20.77 0.75
N ASN A 202 -9.73 21.92 0.81
CA ASN A 202 -9.30 22.57 2.04
C ASN A 202 -8.58 21.60 2.98
N LYS A 203 -7.78 20.70 2.39
CA LYS A 203 -6.98 19.71 3.11
C LYS A 203 -5.51 19.93 2.80
N GLU A 204 -4.70 19.75 3.83
CA GLU A 204 -3.27 19.59 3.65
C GLU A 204 -2.99 18.19 3.10
N ILE A 205 -1.96 18.13 2.24
CA ILE A 205 -1.40 16.87 1.79
C ILE A 205 -0.86 16.08 3.00
N PRO A 206 -1.19 14.78 3.16
CA PRO A 206 -0.88 14.05 4.40
C PRO A 206 0.59 13.60 4.54
N TYR A 207 1.45 13.99 3.62
CA TYR A 207 2.87 13.64 3.56
C TYR A 207 3.73 14.81 3.08
N SER A 208 4.93 14.92 3.65
CA SER A 208 5.90 15.96 3.31
C SER A 208 6.66 15.63 2.02
N LEU A 209 7.21 16.66 1.38
CA LEU A 209 8.11 16.49 0.24
C LEU A 209 9.32 15.61 0.59
N ASP A 210 9.91 15.75 1.78
CA ASP A 210 11.04 14.90 2.20
C ASP A 210 10.68 13.41 2.26
N PHE A 211 9.45 13.09 2.68
CA PHE A 211 8.97 11.71 2.64
C PHE A 211 8.90 11.19 1.20
N VAL A 212 8.35 12.00 0.30
CA VAL A 212 8.21 11.67 -1.12
C VAL A 212 9.59 11.48 -1.77
N ARG A 213 10.53 12.41 -1.55
CA ARG A 213 11.92 12.32 -2.04
C ARG A 213 12.65 11.07 -1.54
N ARG A 214 12.48 10.69 -0.27
CA ARG A 214 13.10 9.46 0.27
C ARG A 214 12.58 8.22 -0.45
N LEU A 215 11.27 8.13 -0.67
CA LEU A 215 10.69 6.98 -1.34
C LEU A 215 11.04 6.95 -2.84
N ASP A 216 10.96 8.08 -3.53
CA ASP A 216 11.35 8.19 -4.94
C ASP A 216 12.83 7.85 -5.16
N LYS A 217 13.74 8.25 -4.25
CA LYS A 217 15.15 7.88 -4.34
C LYS A 217 15.33 6.36 -4.44
N GLU A 218 14.70 5.59 -3.55
CA GLU A 218 14.82 4.12 -3.57
C GLU A 218 14.21 3.51 -4.83
N LEU A 219 13.08 4.07 -5.28
CA LEU A 219 12.35 3.61 -6.47
C LEU A 219 13.08 3.93 -7.79
N SER A 220 13.63 5.13 -7.91
CA SER A 220 14.39 5.59 -9.08
C SER A 220 15.68 4.80 -9.25
N GLN A 221 16.43 4.59 -8.16
CA GLN A 221 17.65 3.76 -8.18
C GLN A 221 17.39 2.32 -8.67
N ARG A 222 16.21 1.77 -8.37
CA ARG A 222 15.79 0.42 -8.77
C ARG A 222 15.04 0.38 -10.09
N LYS A 223 14.78 1.53 -10.72
CA LYS A 223 13.97 1.65 -11.93
C LYS A 223 12.58 0.99 -11.77
N MET A 224 11.97 1.19 -10.61
CA MET A 224 10.66 0.65 -10.22
C MET A 224 9.57 1.72 -10.16
N ARG A 225 9.75 2.81 -10.92
CA ARG A 225 8.79 3.91 -10.99
C ARG A 225 8.77 4.61 -12.33
N ARG A 226 7.62 5.20 -12.65
CA ARG A 226 7.41 6.10 -13.79
C ARG A 226 6.54 7.27 -13.37
N ILE A 227 6.97 8.48 -13.72
CA ILE A 227 6.25 9.72 -13.44
C ILE A 227 5.87 10.36 -14.77
N THR A 228 4.59 10.60 -15.00
CA THR A 228 4.10 11.23 -16.23
C THR A 228 3.26 12.46 -15.94
N LEU A 229 3.40 13.47 -16.81
CA LEU A 229 2.61 14.68 -16.84
C LEU A 229 1.77 14.73 -18.11
N ALA A 230 0.56 15.26 -17.99
CA ALA A 230 -0.26 15.67 -19.12
C ALA A 230 -0.08 17.19 -19.31
N VAL A 231 0.61 17.59 -20.37
CA VAL A 231 0.98 18.99 -20.64
C VAL A 231 0.19 19.51 -21.82
N ASP A 232 -0.53 20.62 -21.64
CA ASP A 232 -1.28 21.26 -22.72
C ASP A 232 -0.35 21.73 -23.84
N THR A 233 -0.69 21.35 -25.08
CA THR A 233 0.20 21.59 -26.23
C THR A 233 0.29 23.06 -26.62
N ALA A 234 -0.73 23.87 -26.32
CA ALA A 234 -0.77 25.29 -26.66
C ALA A 234 -0.21 26.18 -25.53
N THR A 235 -0.55 25.88 -24.28
CA THR A 235 -0.25 26.73 -23.12
C THR A 235 0.93 26.25 -22.28
N GLN A 236 1.38 25.01 -22.50
CA GLN A 236 2.38 24.32 -21.67
C GLN A 236 1.94 24.12 -20.21
N GLN A 237 0.67 24.32 -19.89
CA GLN A 237 0.13 24.11 -18.56
C GLN A 237 0.00 22.62 -18.24
N VAL A 238 0.42 22.21 -17.04
CA VAL A 238 0.24 20.83 -16.56
C VAL A 238 -1.19 20.62 -16.08
N HIS A 239 -1.92 19.72 -16.74
CA HIS A 239 -3.29 19.35 -16.38
C HIS A 239 -3.34 18.31 -15.27
N ALA A 240 -2.49 17.30 -15.36
CA ALA A 240 -2.44 16.18 -14.42
C ALA A 240 -1.03 15.57 -14.35
N ALA A 241 -0.81 14.83 -13.28
CA ALA A 241 0.39 14.06 -13.04
C ALA A 241 0.02 12.70 -12.43
N VAL A 242 0.73 11.64 -12.81
CA VAL A 242 0.57 10.29 -12.25
C VAL A 242 1.95 9.72 -11.93
N TYR A 243 2.06 9.07 -10.77
CA TYR A 243 3.22 8.34 -10.31
C TYR A 243 2.83 6.87 -10.18
N ILE A 244 3.42 6.03 -11.02
CA ILE A 244 3.26 4.57 -10.99
C ILE A 244 4.51 3.93 -10.40
N VAL A 245 4.31 2.89 -9.58
CA VAL A 245 5.38 2.00 -9.08
C VAL A 245 5.08 0.56 -9.44
N TRP A 246 6.07 -0.33 -9.44
CA TRP A 246 5.82 -1.74 -9.71
C TRP A 246 6.78 -2.68 -8.98
N ASP A 247 6.30 -3.90 -8.74
CA ASP A 247 7.12 -5.08 -8.46
C ASP A 247 7.17 -6.00 -9.69
N ALA A 248 7.65 -7.22 -9.50
CA ALA A 248 7.76 -8.22 -10.57
C ALA A 248 6.41 -8.66 -11.17
N GLU A 249 5.28 -8.41 -10.49
CA GLU A 249 3.96 -8.87 -10.95
C GLU A 249 2.93 -7.77 -11.12
N THR A 250 3.00 -6.71 -10.31
CA THR A 250 1.94 -5.72 -10.21
C THR A 250 2.50 -4.31 -10.32
N ALA A 251 1.86 -3.49 -11.16
CA ALA A 251 2.00 -2.04 -11.16
C ALA A 251 0.91 -1.41 -10.28
N TYR A 252 1.23 -0.32 -9.58
CA TYR A 252 0.36 0.35 -8.63
C TYR A 252 0.26 1.83 -8.96
N TYR A 253 -0.98 2.35 -8.98
CA TYR A 253 -1.24 3.80 -9.06
C TYR A 253 -1.00 4.46 -7.70
N LEU A 254 0.28 4.73 -7.39
CA LEU A 254 0.70 5.21 -6.07
C LEU A 254 0.18 6.62 -5.77
N TRP A 255 0.47 7.58 -6.65
CA TRP A 255 0.04 8.97 -6.47
C TRP A 255 -0.48 9.57 -7.77
N GLY A 256 -1.41 10.49 -7.62
CA GLY A 256 -1.85 11.35 -8.71
C GLY A 256 -2.12 12.78 -8.28
N GLY A 257 -2.01 13.68 -9.24
CA GLY A 257 -2.24 15.11 -9.08
C GLY A 257 -3.03 15.63 -10.28
N ALA A 258 -3.88 16.63 -10.07
CA ALA A 258 -4.56 17.32 -11.16
C ALA A 258 -4.75 18.78 -10.78
N ASP A 259 -4.58 19.66 -11.78
CA ASP A 259 -4.92 21.07 -11.59
C ASP A 259 -6.44 21.19 -11.39
N PRO A 260 -6.92 21.81 -10.29
CA PRO A 260 -8.34 21.94 -9.99
C PRO A 260 -9.14 22.62 -11.09
N SER A 261 -8.53 23.55 -11.83
CA SER A 261 -9.17 24.30 -12.92
C SER A 261 -9.34 23.48 -14.20
N LEU A 262 -8.60 22.38 -14.36
CA LEU A 262 -8.48 21.62 -15.61
C LEU A 262 -8.97 20.17 -15.46
N ARG A 263 -9.69 19.84 -14.39
CA ARG A 263 -10.13 18.46 -14.10
C ARG A 263 -11.04 17.84 -15.16
N SER A 264 -11.79 18.67 -15.89
CA SER A 264 -12.68 18.23 -16.96
C SER A 264 -11.94 17.96 -18.28
N SER A 265 -10.61 18.14 -18.32
CA SER A 265 -9.80 17.90 -19.52
C SER A 265 -9.72 16.42 -19.92
N GLY A 266 -9.97 15.50 -18.98
CA GLY A 266 -9.75 14.06 -19.17
C GLY A 266 -8.30 13.63 -18.98
N ALA A 267 -7.39 14.54 -18.60
CA ALA A 267 -5.96 14.31 -18.52
C ALA A 267 -5.56 13.14 -17.59
N THR A 268 -6.18 13.02 -16.40
CA THR A 268 -5.89 11.89 -15.50
C THR A 268 -6.30 10.55 -16.12
N SER A 269 -7.42 10.50 -16.84
CA SER A 269 -7.87 9.28 -17.53
C SER A 269 -6.88 8.87 -18.63
N LEU A 270 -6.38 9.83 -19.40
CA LEU A 270 -5.33 9.60 -20.39
C LEU A 270 -4.02 9.10 -19.77
N LEU A 271 -3.54 9.72 -18.68
CA LEU A 271 -2.31 9.29 -18.02
C LEU A 271 -2.41 7.88 -17.42
N LEU A 272 -3.56 7.51 -16.87
CA LEU A 272 -3.77 6.15 -16.37
C LEU A 272 -3.89 5.14 -17.50
N TRP A 273 -4.50 5.50 -18.62
CA TRP A 273 -4.52 4.65 -19.82
C TRP A 273 -3.11 4.40 -20.37
N ASP A 274 -2.32 5.46 -20.54
CA ASP A 274 -0.89 5.35 -20.94
C ASP A 274 -0.08 4.52 -19.94
N ALA A 275 -0.35 4.64 -18.64
CA ALA A 275 0.28 3.82 -17.62
C ALA A 275 -0.08 2.33 -17.76
N ILE A 276 -1.34 2.00 -18.05
CA ILE A 276 -1.80 0.62 -18.29
C ILE A 276 -1.11 0.05 -19.52
N GLU A 277 -1.09 0.79 -20.63
CA GLU A 277 -0.41 0.44 -21.88
C GLU A 277 1.09 0.17 -21.67
N TYR A 278 1.74 1.03 -20.88
CA TYR A 278 3.15 0.89 -20.55
C TYR A 278 3.42 -0.34 -19.68
N CYS A 279 2.63 -0.55 -18.62
CA CYS A 279 2.85 -1.60 -17.65
C CYS A 279 2.49 -3.00 -18.18
N GLN A 280 1.56 -3.11 -19.12
CA GLN A 280 1.19 -4.39 -19.75
C GLN A 280 2.39 -5.12 -20.38
N LYS A 281 3.46 -4.40 -20.73
CA LYS A 281 4.67 -4.96 -21.31
C LYS A 281 5.45 -5.86 -20.34
N PHE A 282 5.22 -5.75 -19.03
CA PHE A 282 6.01 -6.46 -18.01
C PHE A 282 5.23 -6.87 -16.76
N ALA A 283 4.14 -6.18 -16.41
CA ALA A 283 3.31 -6.49 -15.25
C ALA A 283 2.14 -7.39 -15.63
N LYS A 284 1.73 -8.26 -14.70
CA LYS A 284 0.52 -9.09 -14.83
C LYS A 284 -0.74 -8.34 -14.41
N PHE A 285 -0.60 -7.40 -13.47
CA PHE A 285 -1.73 -6.68 -12.91
C PHE A 285 -1.44 -5.18 -12.81
N PHE A 286 -2.50 -4.37 -12.93
CA PHE A 286 -2.51 -2.96 -12.54
C PHE A 286 -3.47 -2.77 -11.36
N ASP A 287 -2.94 -2.39 -10.20
CA ASP A 287 -3.72 -2.15 -8.98
C ASP A 287 -3.92 -0.64 -8.78
N PHE A 288 -5.18 -0.20 -8.78
CA PHE A 288 -5.56 1.20 -8.54
C PHE A 288 -5.55 1.58 -7.06
N GLU A 289 -5.15 0.65 -6.20
CA GLU A 289 -5.20 0.72 -4.74
C GLU A 289 -6.62 0.83 -4.16
N GLY A 290 -6.69 1.06 -2.85
CA GLY A 290 -7.94 1.05 -2.09
C GLY A 290 -8.72 2.35 -2.20
N SER A 291 -9.98 2.26 -2.57
CA SER A 291 -10.82 3.44 -2.84
C SER A 291 -12.11 3.45 -2.03
N MET A 292 -12.07 3.01 -0.76
CA MET A 292 -13.19 3.12 0.21
C MET A 292 -13.85 4.54 0.30
N ILE A 293 -13.26 5.52 -0.38
CA ILE A 293 -13.77 6.84 -0.72
C ILE A 293 -14.63 6.76 -2.00
N LYS A 294 -15.97 6.90 -1.88
CA LYS A 294 -16.95 6.74 -2.99
C LYS A 294 -16.58 7.42 -4.32
N PRO A 295 -16.15 8.71 -4.36
CA PRO A 295 -15.77 9.32 -5.63
C PRO A 295 -14.53 8.70 -6.30
N VAL A 296 -13.60 8.18 -5.50
CA VAL A 296 -12.41 7.49 -6.01
C VAL A 296 -12.81 6.12 -6.54
N GLU A 297 -13.66 5.39 -5.82
CA GLU A 297 -14.21 4.10 -6.24
C GLU A 297 -14.83 4.16 -7.63
N LYS A 298 -15.76 5.10 -7.84
CA LYS A 298 -16.46 5.25 -9.12
C LYS A 298 -15.47 5.45 -10.28
N PHE A 299 -14.41 6.22 -10.04
CA PHE A 299 -13.40 6.51 -11.05
C PHE A 299 -12.54 5.29 -11.38
N VAL A 300 -12.02 4.58 -10.37
CA VAL A 300 -11.12 3.43 -10.61
C VAL A 300 -11.86 2.22 -11.17
N ARG A 301 -13.11 1.97 -10.75
CA ARG A 301 -13.94 0.89 -11.31
C ARG A 301 -14.23 1.10 -12.80
N ALA A 302 -14.32 2.36 -13.24
CA ALA A 302 -14.61 2.72 -14.63
C ALA A 302 -13.49 2.34 -15.62
N PHE A 303 -12.35 1.85 -15.14
CA PHE A 303 -11.27 1.28 -15.97
C PHE A 303 -11.43 -0.24 -16.23
N GLY A 304 -12.55 -0.85 -15.83
CA GLY A 304 -12.76 -2.29 -15.99
C GLY A 304 -12.04 -3.15 -14.93
N ALA A 305 -11.57 -2.53 -13.85
CA ALA A 305 -10.86 -3.23 -12.79
C ALA A 305 -11.82 -4.03 -11.87
N GLU A 306 -11.39 -5.23 -11.48
CA GLU A 306 -12.14 -6.08 -10.55
C GLU A 306 -11.96 -5.61 -9.10
N GLN A 307 -13.06 -5.60 -8.35
CA GLN A 307 -13.03 -5.31 -6.93
C GLN A 307 -12.50 -6.51 -6.13
N VAL A 308 -11.37 -6.35 -5.44
CA VAL A 308 -10.70 -7.42 -4.68
C VAL A 308 -10.72 -7.13 -3.18
N PRO A 309 -11.32 -8.01 -2.34
CA PRO A 309 -11.35 -7.82 -0.90
C PRO A 309 -10.01 -8.18 -0.23
N TYR A 310 -9.63 -7.37 0.75
CA TYR A 310 -8.52 -7.63 1.65
C TYR A 310 -8.86 -7.21 3.08
N PHE A 311 -8.03 -7.62 4.03
CA PHE A 311 -8.33 -7.44 5.45
C PHE A 311 -7.52 -6.33 6.09
N GLU A 312 -8.19 -5.53 6.90
CA GLU A 312 -7.56 -4.67 7.90
C GLU A 312 -7.70 -5.34 9.27
N ILE A 313 -6.57 -5.65 9.89
CA ILE A 313 -6.47 -6.28 11.20
C ILE A 313 -6.08 -5.24 12.24
N GLN A 314 -6.84 -5.16 13.33
CA GLN A 314 -6.63 -4.22 14.41
C GLN A 314 -6.68 -4.89 15.79
N LYS A 315 -5.91 -4.35 16.74
CA LYS A 315 -5.99 -4.73 18.16
C LYS A 315 -5.76 -3.52 19.03
N ARG A 316 -6.60 -3.33 20.04
CA ARG A 316 -6.51 -2.20 20.97
C ARG A 316 -6.51 -2.73 22.39
N ASN A 317 -5.58 -2.24 23.21
CA ASN A 317 -5.65 -2.53 24.64
C ASN A 317 -6.80 -1.74 25.28
N PHE A 318 -7.08 -2.01 26.56
CA PHE A 318 -8.17 -1.36 27.29
C PHE A 318 -7.96 0.16 27.43
N LEU A 319 -6.75 0.60 27.76
CA LEU A 319 -6.43 2.02 27.94
C LEU A 319 -6.62 2.85 26.65
N PHE A 320 -6.24 2.29 25.51
CA PHE A 320 -6.43 2.96 24.22
C PHE A 320 -7.92 3.11 23.86
N ARG A 321 -8.75 2.12 24.20
CA ARG A 321 -10.22 2.21 24.02
C ARG A 321 -10.82 3.34 24.84
N LEU A 322 -10.38 3.52 26.09
CA LEU A 322 -10.84 4.63 26.94
C LEU A 322 -10.40 5.99 26.40
N ALA A 323 -9.13 6.12 25.96
CA ALA A 323 -8.62 7.35 25.38
C ALA A 323 -9.34 7.74 24.08
N ASP A 324 -9.65 6.78 23.21
CA ASP A 324 -10.42 7.01 21.98
C ASP A 324 -11.85 7.49 22.29
N LEU A 325 -12.52 6.90 23.29
CA LEU A 325 -13.86 7.31 23.72
C LEU A 325 -13.87 8.73 24.30
N ALA A 326 -12.84 9.11 25.05
CA ALA A 326 -12.68 10.47 25.56
C ALA A 326 -12.46 11.49 24.42
N ARG A 327 -11.66 11.13 23.40
CA ARG A 327 -11.45 11.99 22.21
C ARG A 327 -12.65 12.07 21.28
N GLY A 328 -13.44 11.01 21.18
CA GLY A 328 -14.68 10.98 20.40
C GLY A 328 -15.79 11.87 20.97
N LYS A 329 -15.65 12.33 22.22
CA LYS A 329 -16.54 13.32 22.86
C LYS A 329 -16.07 14.78 22.72
N ILE A 330 -14.95 15.03 22.03
CA ILE A 330 -14.36 16.38 21.83
C ILE A 330 -14.26 16.69 20.32
N LYS A 331 -15.26 16.30 19.53
CA LYS A 331 -15.34 16.69 18.11
C LYS A 331 -16.71 17.27 17.80
#